data_AF-K9VN10-F1
#
_entry.id   AF-K9VN10-F1
#
_cell.length_a   1.000
_cell.length_b   1.000
_cell.length_c   1.000
_cell.angle_alpha   90.00
_cell.angle_beta   90.00
_cell.angle_gamma   90.00
#
_symmetry.space_group_name_H-M   'P 1'
#
loop_
_entity.id
_entity.type
_entity.pdbx_description
1 polymer ?
#
loop_
_entity_poly.entity_id
_entity_poly.type
_entity_poly.pdbx_seq_one_letter_code
_entity_poly.pdbx_strand_id
1 'polypeptide(L)'
;MTRDTSRDGFSNKALAYTLTHFKPIWNLVQSYEPLKRKLNKFFLNSIIYKLPTRPLPYSLMGLDPKIPGTDIPKKTDTYISWDSLTDKTYTGRHLPPDPEFNKEGNLPPLDKVKTLFQKRDGKTIYSEKSTLLFPYWVQWFTDSFLRIDQENRFKNTSNHQIDMCNVYGLTRKQTNMLRAFKDGKFKTQKLKRKDGVEEEYPLFYYADPEQGIIDPQFEGLHAPLNDEKRQPPEKKSKLFAMGVERANVQIGYVMLNTLCIREHNRICDVLSKSYPEWDDERLFQTARNILMVIVLNIIMEEYIFHITPYNFRFFADPEAFTKESWYRENWMAIEFSFVYRWHSAIPETFIYDGKEQSMYDSLWNNQMLIDKGLGALMEETCSQPGTRIGLFNTPDFKIAGTPYTFIDATELASVKLGRQAQLASYNDYREMCGYPRVTDFNQITGDEYAQQKLKELYGHVDKIELFVGLYAEDVRKNSAIPPLVARIIGIDAFSQALTNPLLSPKVFNKETFSEVGWEIIQNTKTVSDLVNRNVPPSDPKYKVSFEL
;
A
#
# COMPACT_ATOMS: atom_id res chain seq x y z
N MET A 1 2.45 2.22 31.48
CA MET A 1 2.30 0.86 32.06
C MET A 1 2.35 -0.22 30.97
N THR A 2 2.37 -1.51 31.32
CA THR A 2 2.14 -2.59 30.33
C THR A 2 0.63 -2.69 30.03
N ARG A 3 0.25 -2.84 28.76
CA ARG A 3 -1.14 -3.02 28.32
C ARG A 3 -1.77 -4.30 28.90
N ASP A 4 -3.04 -4.23 29.28
CA ASP A 4 -3.84 -5.42 29.62
C ASP A 4 -4.17 -6.23 28.36
N THR A 5 -3.74 -7.50 28.31
CA THR A 5 -3.96 -8.41 27.17
C THR A 5 -5.10 -9.42 27.42
N SER A 6 -5.93 -9.20 28.44
CA SER A 6 -7.09 -10.03 28.77
C SER A 6 -8.08 -10.13 27.61
N ARG A 7 -8.22 -9.06 26.80
CA ARG A 7 -9.13 -8.97 25.64
C ARG A 7 -8.50 -9.28 24.29
N ASP A 8 -7.32 -9.91 24.26
CA ASP A 8 -6.73 -10.39 23.00
C ASP A 8 -7.29 -11.75 22.56
N GLY A 9 -7.97 -12.48 23.45
CA GLY A 9 -8.53 -13.81 23.19
C GLY A 9 -7.48 -14.93 23.24
N PHE A 10 -7.82 -16.07 23.84
CA PHE A 10 -6.88 -17.17 24.07
C PHE A 10 -6.31 -17.75 22.76
N SER A 11 -7.17 -18.06 21.79
CA SER A 11 -6.75 -18.65 20.51
C SER A 11 -5.82 -17.74 19.71
N ASN A 12 -6.08 -16.43 19.72
CA ASN A 12 -5.23 -15.45 19.05
C ASN A 12 -3.89 -15.30 19.76
N LYS A 13 -3.86 -15.32 21.10
CA LYS A 13 -2.61 -15.30 21.87
C LYS A 13 -1.78 -16.56 21.64
N ALA A 14 -2.41 -17.74 21.61
CA ALA A 14 -1.73 -19.01 21.33
C ALA A 14 -1.12 -19.05 19.92
N LEU A 15 -1.87 -18.61 18.91
CA LEU A 15 -1.37 -18.53 17.54
C LEU A 15 -0.21 -17.52 17.43
N ALA A 16 -0.36 -16.34 18.02
CA ALA A 16 0.68 -15.32 18.03
C ALA A 16 1.95 -15.85 18.72
N TYR A 17 1.83 -16.45 19.91
CA TYR A 17 2.96 -17.03 20.63
C TYR A 17 3.67 -18.09 19.80
N THR A 18 2.91 -19.00 19.18
CA THR A 18 3.43 -20.06 18.31
C THR A 18 4.25 -19.49 17.16
N LEU A 19 3.72 -18.49 16.45
CA LEU A 19 4.39 -17.90 15.29
C LEU A 19 5.55 -16.97 15.65
N THR A 20 5.59 -16.37 16.85
CA THR A 20 6.65 -15.43 17.26
C THR A 20 7.76 -16.08 18.08
N HIS A 21 7.57 -17.29 18.58
CA HIS A 21 8.57 -18.04 19.34
C HIS A 21 9.16 -19.19 18.49
N PHE A 22 10.11 -19.94 19.06
CA PHE A 22 10.63 -21.17 18.47
C PHE A 22 11.31 -21.04 17.10
N LYS A 23 12.00 -19.92 16.84
CA LYS A 23 12.71 -19.67 15.56
C LYS A 23 13.54 -20.86 15.02
N PRO A 24 14.35 -21.58 15.83
CA PRO A 24 15.09 -22.76 15.33
C PRO A 24 14.17 -23.88 14.82
N ILE A 25 13.04 -24.12 15.49
CA ILE A 25 12.04 -25.11 15.05
C ILE A 25 11.40 -24.65 13.74
N TRP A 26 11.05 -23.37 13.60
CA TRP A 26 10.50 -22.85 12.35
C TRP A 26 11.48 -22.95 11.18
N ASN A 27 12.78 -22.74 11.42
CA ASN A 27 13.79 -22.91 10.39
C ASN A 27 13.89 -24.37 9.94
N LEU A 28 13.90 -25.32 10.88
CA LEU A 28 13.92 -26.77 10.58
C LEU A 28 12.64 -27.22 9.85
N VAL A 29 11.49 -26.73 10.29
CA VAL A 29 10.20 -27.05 9.66
C VAL A 29 10.16 -26.53 8.21
N GLN A 30 10.66 -25.32 7.98
CA GLN A 30 10.67 -24.70 6.65
C GLN A 30 11.79 -25.22 5.74
N SER A 31 12.73 -26.03 6.24
CA SER A 31 13.69 -26.73 5.38
C SER A 31 13.14 -28.01 4.76
N TYR A 32 11.94 -28.47 5.16
CA TYR A 32 11.29 -29.68 4.63
C TYR A 32 10.02 -29.36 3.85
N GLU A 33 10.07 -29.48 2.52
CA GLU A 33 9.02 -28.95 1.63
C GLU A 33 7.59 -29.45 1.85
N PRO A 34 7.34 -30.75 2.04
CA PRO A 34 5.98 -31.21 2.27
C PRO A 34 5.35 -30.58 3.52
N LEU A 35 6.14 -30.42 4.58
CA LEU A 35 5.67 -29.80 5.82
C LEU A 35 5.55 -28.28 5.69
N LYS A 36 6.52 -27.63 5.02
CA LYS A 36 6.49 -26.19 4.72
C LYS A 36 5.20 -25.81 3.99
N ARG A 37 4.86 -26.50 2.89
CA ARG A 37 3.64 -26.25 2.11
C ARG A 37 2.37 -26.52 2.92
N LYS A 38 2.33 -27.63 3.65
CA LYS A 38 1.17 -27.97 4.51
C LYS A 38 0.91 -26.91 5.58
N LEU A 39 1.95 -26.44 6.26
CA LEU A 39 1.83 -25.42 7.30
C LEU A 39 1.55 -24.03 6.74
N ASN A 40 2.14 -23.68 5.59
CA ASN A 40 1.82 -22.43 4.88
C ASN A 40 0.31 -22.36 4.60
N LYS A 41 -0.24 -23.42 4.00
CA LYS A 41 -1.68 -23.54 3.75
C LYS A 41 -2.50 -23.45 5.05
N PHE A 42 -2.12 -24.21 6.08
CA PHE A 42 -2.84 -24.23 7.35
C PHE A 42 -2.91 -22.84 8.00
N PHE A 43 -1.77 -22.15 8.12
CA PHE A 43 -1.72 -20.84 8.76
C PHE A 43 -2.43 -19.76 7.93
N LEU A 44 -2.25 -19.74 6.62
CA LEU A 44 -2.97 -18.80 5.75
C LEU A 44 -4.49 -18.99 5.83
N ASN A 45 -4.98 -20.24 5.77
CA ASN A 45 -6.39 -20.54 5.99
C ASN A 45 -6.85 -20.09 7.39
N SER A 46 -6.05 -20.33 8.44
CA SER A 46 -6.41 -19.91 9.81
C SER A 46 -6.51 -18.39 9.98
N ILE A 47 -5.83 -17.63 9.12
CA ILE A 47 -5.89 -16.16 9.08
C ILE A 47 -7.12 -15.72 8.27
N ILE A 48 -7.28 -16.21 7.04
CA ILE A 48 -8.32 -15.75 6.12
C ILE A 48 -9.72 -16.12 6.60
N TYR A 49 -9.91 -17.32 7.15
CA TYR A 49 -11.21 -17.78 7.67
C TYR A 49 -11.65 -17.09 8.98
N LYS A 50 -10.95 -16.05 9.43
CA LYS A 50 -11.41 -15.20 10.54
C LYS A 50 -12.55 -14.26 10.15
N LEU A 51 -12.77 -14.05 8.85
CA LEU A 51 -13.94 -13.33 8.33
C LEU A 51 -14.78 -14.20 7.40
N PRO A 52 -16.07 -13.86 7.23
CA PRO A 52 -16.88 -14.40 6.16
C PRO A 52 -16.17 -14.24 4.81
N THR A 53 -16.19 -15.30 4.01
CA THR A 53 -15.58 -15.31 2.68
C THR A 53 -16.45 -14.55 1.68
N ARG A 54 -15.81 -13.87 0.71
CA ARG A 54 -16.50 -13.16 -0.37
C ARG A 54 -17.44 -14.07 -1.18
N PRO A 55 -18.48 -13.52 -1.84
CA PRO A 55 -18.82 -12.10 -1.94
C PRO A 55 -19.37 -11.53 -0.64
N LEU A 56 -19.02 -10.27 -0.35
CA LEU A 56 -19.56 -9.54 0.80
C LEU A 56 -20.92 -8.94 0.41
N PRO A 57 -21.88 -8.88 1.35
CA PRO A 57 -23.26 -8.49 1.04
C PRO A 57 -23.44 -6.99 0.77
N TYR A 58 -22.49 -6.14 1.17
CA TYR A 58 -22.65 -4.68 1.14
C TYR A 58 -21.50 -3.97 0.42
N SER A 59 -21.83 -2.82 -0.15
CA SER A 59 -20.89 -1.85 -0.71
C SER A 59 -21.30 -0.43 -0.29
N LEU A 60 -20.48 0.57 -0.61
CA LEU A 60 -20.79 1.97 -0.35
C LEU A 60 -21.96 2.50 -1.21
N MET A 61 -22.45 1.74 -2.20
CA MET A 61 -23.62 2.10 -3.01
C MET A 61 -24.88 2.32 -2.16
N GLY A 62 -25.03 1.60 -1.03
CA GLY A 62 -26.15 1.80 -0.10
C GLY A 62 -26.20 3.22 0.49
N LEU A 63 -25.05 3.88 0.55
CA LEU A 63 -24.87 5.22 1.10
C LEU A 63 -24.86 6.32 0.02
N ASP A 64 -24.90 5.95 -1.26
CA ASP A 64 -25.04 6.95 -2.32
C ASP A 64 -26.43 7.59 -2.23
N PRO A 65 -26.52 8.93 -2.05
CA PRO A 65 -27.80 9.62 -1.92
C PRO A 65 -28.52 9.78 -3.26
N LYS A 66 -27.96 9.26 -4.36
CA LYS A 66 -28.58 9.27 -5.70
C LYS A 66 -28.73 7.85 -6.23
N ILE A 67 -29.71 7.66 -7.13
CA ILE A 67 -29.80 6.43 -7.91
C ILE A 67 -28.58 6.38 -8.84
N PRO A 68 -27.77 5.30 -8.84
CA PRO A 68 -26.57 5.19 -9.65
C PRO A 68 -26.81 5.58 -11.12
N GLY A 69 -25.98 6.48 -11.65
CA GLY A 69 -26.07 6.95 -13.04
C GLY A 69 -27.12 8.03 -13.30
N THR A 70 -27.78 8.56 -12.27
CA THR A 70 -28.80 9.63 -12.41
C THR A 70 -28.61 10.72 -11.35
N ASP A 71 -29.29 11.85 -11.52
CA ASP A 71 -29.41 12.89 -10.48
C ASP A 71 -30.62 12.71 -9.56
N ILE A 72 -31.34 11.60 -9.68
CA ILE A 72 -32.53 11.32 -8.89
C ILE A 72 -32.11 10.96 -7.46
N PRO A 73 -32.61 11.66 -6.43
CA PRO A 73 -32.26 11.35 -5.05
C PRO A 73 -32.83 9.99 -4.61
N LYS A 74 -32.06 9.27 -3.79
CA LYS A 74 -32.40 7.99 -3.18
C LYS A 74 -32.23 8.11 -1.66
N LYS A 75 -33.11 7.47 -0.90
CA LYS A 75 -32.88 7.27 0.53
C LYS A 75 -31.66 6.36 0.70
N THR A 76 -30.71 6.77 1.53
CA THR A 76 -29.60 5.90 1.95
C THR A 76 -30.17 4.77 2.81
N ASP A 77 -29.92 3.53 2.40
CA ASP A 77 -30.53 2.35 3.03
C ASP A 77 -29.62 1.13 2.90
N THR A 78 -29.79 0.18 3.81
CA THR A 78 -28.94 -1.00 3.97
C THR A 78 -29.63 -2.23 3.41
N TYR A 79 -29.71 -2.31 2.09
CA TYR A 79 -30.24 -3.49 1.40
C TYR A 79 -29.26 -3.99 0.33
N ILE A 80 -29.45 -5.26 -0.02
CA ILE A 80 -28.67 -5.93 -1.05
C ILE A 80 -29.43 -5.81 -2.37
N SER A 81 -28.75 -5.37 -3.41
CA SER A 81 -29.23 -5.37 -4.79
C SER A 81 -28.22 -6.03 -5.72
N TRP A 82 -28.66 -6.43 -6.92
CA TRP A 82 -27.75 -6.92 -7.96
C TRP A 82 -26.64 -5.90 -8.26
N ASP A 83 -27.00 -4.62 -8.40
CA ASP A 83 -26.05 -3.53 -8.64
C ASP A 83 -25.03 -3.41 -7.51
N SER A 84 -25.48 -3.49 -6.25
CA SER A 84 -24.58 -3.39 -5.09
C SER A 84 -23.59 -4.55 -4.97
N LEU A 85 -23.88 -5.68 -5.63
CA LEU A 85 -23.07 -6.90 -5.66
C LEU A 85 -22.21 -7.04 -6.93
N THR A 86 -22.38 -6.17 -7.92
CA THR A 86 -21.71 -6.32 -9.24
C THR A 86 -21.01 -5.06 -9.73
N ASP A 87 -21.47 -3.86 -9.32
CA ASP A 87 -20.84 -2.60 -9.70
C ASP A 87 -19.60 -2.31 -8.82
N LYS A 88 -18.45 -2.78 -9.30
CA LYS A 88 -17.14 -2.57 -8.67
C LYS A 88 -16.67 -1.11 -8.70
N THR A 89 -17.39 -0.20 -9.36
CA THR A 89 -17.10 1.23 -9.21
C THR A 89 -17.46 1.74 -7.81
N TYR A 90 -18.21 0.97 -7.02
CA TYR A 90 -18.39 1.19 -5.58
C TYR A 90 -17.44 0.32 -4.76
N THR A 91 -16.94 0.86 -3.66
CA THR A 91 -16.07 0.13 -2.73
C THR A 91 -16.89 -0.85 -1.90
N GLY A 92 -16.41 -2.08 -1.71
CA GLY A 92 -17.04 -3.06 -0.83
C GLY A 92 -16.91 -2.67 0.65
N ARG A 93 -17.51 -3.46 1.54
CA ARG A 93 -17.34 -3.31 2.99
C ARG A 93 -17.57 -4.62 3.74
N HIS A 94 -16.92 -4.79 4.89
CA HIS A 94 -17.04 -6.01 5.70
C HIS A 94 -18.28 -5.99 6.60
N LEU A 95 -18.56 -4.87 7.28
CA LEU A 95 -19.74 -4.69 8.13
C LEU A 95 -20.79 -3.82 7.44
N PRO A 96 -22.10 -3.97 7.74
CA PRO A 96 -23.12 -3.00 7.31
C PRO A 96 -22.84 -1.59 7.85
N PRO A 97 -23.42 -0.53 7.28
CA PRO A 97 -23.31 0.79 7.87
C PRO A 97 -24.07 0.88 9.19
N ASP A 98 -23.51 1.67 10.09
CA ASP A 98 -24.07 1.94 11.42
C ASP A 98 -24.45 3.42 11.55
N PRO A 99 -25.66 3.81 11.12
CA PRO A 99 -26.12 5.20 11.19
C PRO A 99 -26.32 5.68 12.63
N GLU A 100 -26.62 4.78 13.58
CA GLU A 100 -26.82 5.16 14.98
C GLU A 100 -25.49 5.50 15.66
N PHE A 101 -24.44 4.70 15.43
CA PHE A 101 -23.09 5.04 15.88
C PHE A 101 -22.61 6.38 15.30
N ASN A 102 -22.88 6.61 14.02
CA ASN A 102 -22.44 7.80 13.29
C ASN A 102 -23.42 8.99 13.35
N LYS A 103 -24.46 8.91 14.18
CA LYS A 103 -25.44 9.98 14.35
C LYS A 103 -24.78 11.25 14.86
N GLU A 104 -25.26 12.39 14.36
CA GLU A 104 -24.77 13.70 14.79
C GLU A 104 -24.88 13.85 16.32
N GLY A 105 -23.78 14.30 16.94
CA GLY A 105 -23.65 14.43 18.39
C GLY A 105 -23.11 13.20 19.13
N ASN A 106 -23.06 12.02 18.51
CA ASN A 106 -22.53 10.81 19.17
C ASN A 106 -21.00 10.72 19.21
N LEU A 107 -20.32 11.37 18.25
CA LEU A 107 -18.88 11.30 18.08
C LEU A 107 -18.23 12.67 18.36
N PRO A 108 -16.97 12.70 18.87
CA PRO A 108 -16.28 13.94 19.19
C PRO A 108 -16.09 14.83 17.96
N PRO A 109 -16.04 16.17 18.13
CA PRO A 109 -15.70 17.10 17.06
C PRO A 109 -14.33 16.80 16.43
N LEU A 110 -14.19 17.02 15.11
CA LEU A 110 -12.97 16.67 14.36
C LEU A 110 -11.73 17.44 14.87
N ASP A 111 -11.89 18.70 15.28
CA ASP A 111 -10.80 19.51 15.85
C ASP A 111 -10.26 18.91 17.16
N LYS A 112 -11.13 18.28 17.95
CA LYS A 112 -10.72 17.58 19.18
C LYS A 112 -10.02 16.26 18.85
N VAL A 113 -10.53 15.51 17.87
CA VAL A 113 -9.90 14.27 17.38
C VAL A 113 -8.50 14.53 16.79
N LYS A 114 -8.28 15.70 16.16
CA LYS A 114 -6.97 16.10 15.61
C LYS A 114 -5.83 15.94 16.61
N THR A 115 -6.08 16.23 17.88
CA THR A 115 -5.07 16.15 18.95
C THR A 115 -4.50 14.75 19.16
N LEU A 116 -5.20 13.69 18.73
CA LEU A 116 -4.71 12.31 18.80
C LEU A 116 -3.61 12.01 17.79
N PHE A 117 -3.47 12.81 16.73
CA PHE A 117 -2.49 12.58 15.68
C PHE A 117 -1.29 13.52 15.76
N GLN A 118 -1.45 14.65 16.45
CA GLN A 118 -0.38 15.63 16.67
C GLN A 118 0.72 15.05 17.56
N LYS A 119 1.98 15.35 17.20
CA LYS A 119 3.14 14.91 17.97
C LYS A 119 3.07 15.32 19.43
N ARG A 120 3.30 14.37 20.33
CA ARG A 120 3.46 14.64 21.75
C ARG A 120 4.74 15.45 21.97
N ASP A 121 4.60 16.65 22.52
CA ASP A 121 5.71 17.59 22.79
C ASP A 121 6.57 17.91 21.55
N GLY A 122 6.00 17.82 20.34
CA GLY A 122 6.72 18.02 19.07
C GLY A 122 7.75 16.94 18.73
N LYS A 123 7.82 15.84 19.50
CA LYS A 123 8.83 14.79 19.31
C LYS A 123 8.39 13.74 18.30
N THR A 124 9.27 13.42 17.37
CA THR A 124 9.12 12.27 16.48
C THR A 124 9.49 10.98 17.19
N ILE A 125 8.64 9.96 17.09
CA ILE A 125 8.93 8.60 17.54
C ILE A 125 9.34 7.80 16.31
N TYR A 126 10.63 7.50 16.19
CA TYR A 126 11.16 6.70 15.08
C TYR A 126 10.80 5.23 15.22
N SER A 127 10.74 4.53 14.09
CA SER A 127 10.56 3.08 14.08
C SER A 127 11.84 2.39 14.55
N GLU A 128 11.71 1.38 15.41
CA GLU A 128 12.82 0.51 15.81
C GLU A 128 13.07 -0.63 14.79
N LYS A 129 12.20 -0.76 13.78
CA LYS A 129 12.22 -1.87 12.82
C LYS A 129 12.35 -1.41 11.37
N SER A 130 11.55 -0.42 10.98
CA SER A 130 11.36 -0.05 9.57
C SER A 130 12.30 1.05 9.12
N THR A 131 12.96 0.85 7.98
CA THR A 131 13.62 1.91 7.22
C THR A 131 12.60 2.87 6.58
N LEU A 132 13.06 4.01 6.05
CA LEU A 132 12.21 4.96 5.33
C LEU A 132 11.72 4.41 3.98
N LEU A 133 12.33 3.34 3.45
CA LEU A 133 11.84 2.70 2.22
C LEU A 133 10.50 2.01 2.45
N PHE A 134 10.27 1.48 3.66
CA PHE A 134 9.04 0.76 4.01
C PHE A 134 7.75 1.55 3.71
N PRO A 135 7.53 2.77 4.26
CA PRO A 135 6.33 3.54 3.95
C PRO A 135 6.22 3.92 2.46
N TYR A 136 7.35 4.13 1.77
CA TYR A 136 7.35 4.44 0.35
C TYR A 136 6.91 3.26 -0.51
N TRP A 137 7.39 2.06 -0.18
CA TRP A 137 6.96 0.81 -0.79
C TRP A 137 5.46 0.58 -0.62
N VAL A 138 4.96 0.79 0.59
CA VAL A 138 3.55 0.60 0.92
C VAL A 138 2.69 1.52 0.09
N GLN A 139 2.98 2.83 0.09
CA GLN A 139 2.24 3.81 -0.71
C GLN A 139 2.25 3.43 -2.19
N TRP A 140 3.42 3.12 -2.75
CA TRP A 140 3.58 2.72 -4.15
C TRP A 140 2.75 1.49 -4.51
N PHE A 141 2.79 0.46 -3.66
CA PHE A 141 2.06 -0.78 -3.86
C PHE A 141 0.55 -0.55 -3.76
N THR A 142 0.08 0.11 -2.71
CA THR A 142 -1.36 0.23 -2.45
C THR A 142 -2.07 1.21 -3.36
N ASP A 143 -1.40 2.25 -3.85
CA ASP A 143 -2.00 3.22 -4.78
C ASP A 143 -2.40 2.61 -6.13
N SER A 144 -1.92 1.38 -6.42
CA SER A 144 -2.36 0.60 -7.58
C SER A 144 -3.80 0.08 -7.46
N PHE A 145 -4.34 -0.10 -6.24
CA PHE A 145 -5.70 -0.60 -6.05
C PHE A 145 -6.54 0.16 -5.02
N LEU A 146 -5.97 0.82 -4.00
CA LEU A 146 -6.73 1.63 -3.05
C LEU A 146 -7.00 3.05 -3.58
N ARG A 147 -7.97 3.17 -4.50
CA ARG A 147 -8.20 4.39 -5.29
C ARG A 147 -9.59 4.97 -5.10
N ILE A 148 -9.75 6.03 -4.30
CA ILE A 148 -11.04 6.71 -4.11
C ILE A 148 -11.29 7.67 -5.27
N ASP A 149 -12.53 7.74 -5.74
CA ASP A 149 -12.96 8.71 -6.75
C ASP A 149 -12.97 10.14 -6.18
N GLN A 150 -12.54 11.11 -6.98
CA GLN A 150 -12.37 12.50 -6.51
C GLN A 150 -13.69 13.26 -6.39
N GLU A 151 -14.71 12.87 -7.14
CA GLU A 151 -16.01 13.55 -7.20
C GLU A 151 -17.02 12.88 -6.27
N ASN A 152 -17.07 11.55 -6.27
CA ASN A 152 -17.94 10.76 -5.42
C ASN A 152 -17.13 9.80 -4.54
N ARG A 153 -16.97 10.15 -3.26
CA ARG A 153 -16.18 9.37 -2.29
C ARG A 153 -16.74 7.99 -1.93
N PHE A 154 -17.97 7.66 -2.35
CA PHE A 154 -18.52 6.30 -2.25
C PHE A 154 -18.05 5.41 -3.41
N LYS A 155 -17.55 6.02 -4.49
CA LYS A 155 -16.99 5.34 -5.65
C LYS A 155 -15.47 5.25 -5.57
N ASN A 156 -14.93 4.38 -6.42
CA ASN A 156 -13.52 4.14 -6.59
C ASN A 156 -13.16 4.07 -8.08
N THR A 157 -11.89 4.33 -8.39
CA THR A 157 -11.33 4.21 -9.75
C THR A 157 -10.45 2.97 -9.89
N SER A 158 -10.60 2.00 -8.99
CA SER A 158 -9.79 0.81 -8.97
C SER A 158 -10.31 -0.25 -9.92
N ASN A 159 -9.41 -1.03 -10.50
CA ASN A 159 -9.74 -2.29 -11.18
C ASN A 159 -9.84 -3.47 -10.21
N HIS A 160 -9.54 -3.26 -8.92
CA HIS A 160 -9.52 -4.27 -7.85
C HIS A 160 -8.45 -5.36 -7.98
N GLN A 161 -7.42 -5.12 -8.78
CA GLN A 161 -6.37 -6.09 -9.08
C GLN A 161 -4.99 -5.59 -8.64
N ILE A 162 -4.09 -6.54 -8.37
CA ILE A 162 -2.65 -6.26 -8.31
C ILE A 162 -2.11 -6.46 -9.74
N ASP A 163 -2.28 -5.44 -10.59
CA ASP A 163 -1.94 -5.49 -12.02
C ASP A 163 -0.78 -4.56 -12.41
N MET A 164 -0.16 -3.94 -11.40
CA MET A 164 0.87 -2.92 -11.54
C MET A 164 0.43 -1.70 -12.39
N CYS A 165 -0.85 -1.29 -12.34
CA CYS A 165 -1.30 -0.09 -13.04
C CYS A 165 -0.56 1.19 -12.62
N ASN A 166 -0.01 1.23 -11.41
CA ASN A 166 0.91 2.28 -10.96
C ASN A 166 2.12 2.48 -11.88
N VAL A 167 2.56 1.42 -12.58
CA VAL A 167 3.64 1.44 -13.58
C VAL A 167 3.07 1.46 -15.01
N TYR A 168 2.10 0.59 -15.30
CA TYR A 168 1.62 0.35 -16.66
C TYR A 168 0.45 1.24 -17.10
N GLY A 169 -0.14 2.04 -16.22
CA GLY A 169 -1.42 2.70 -16.48
C GLY A 169 -2.62 1.80 -16.19
N LEU A 170 -3.74 2.41 -15.81
CA LEU A 170 -4.99 1.73 -15.44
C LEU A 170 -5.75 1.17 -16.66
N THR A 171 -5.64 1.84 -17.80
CA THR A 171 -6.33 1.48 -19.04
C THR A 171 -5.34 1.17 -20.15
N ARG A 172 -5.78 0.38 -21.14
CA ARG A 172 -4.98 0.08 -22.34
C ARG A 172 -4.50 1.34 -23.06
N LYS A 173 -5.32 2.40 -23.08
CA LYS A 173 -4.96 3.71 -23.66
C LYS A 173 -3.76 4.32 -22.93
N GLN A 174 -3.80 4.37 -21.60
CA GLN A 174 -2.71 4.87 -20.76
C GLN A 174 -1.45 4.02 -20.93
N THR A 175 -1.58 2.69 -20.95
CA THR A 175 -0.46 1.78 -21.20
C THR A 175 0.22 2.08 -22.53
N ASN A 176 -0.57 2.27 -23.59
CA ASN A 176 -0.03 2.59 -24.92
C ASN A 176 0.67 3.96 -24.96
N MET A 177 0.22 4.96 -24.21
CA MET A 177 0.90 6.26 -24.13
C MET A 177 2.33 6.14 -23.58
N LEU A 178 2.55 5.21 -22.65
CA LEU A 178 3.84 4.97 -21.99
C LEU A 178 4.78 4.05 -22.79
N ARG A 179 4.26 3.26 -23.74
CA ARG A 179 5.03 2.29 -24.53
C ARG A 179 5.83 2.94 -25.66
N ALA A 180 7.02 2.42 -25.91
CA ALA A 180 7.84 2.81 -27.06
C ALA A 180 7.35 2.15 -28.36
N PHE A 181 6.56 1.07 -28.27
CA PHE A 181 6.19 0.21 -29.41
C PHE A 181 7.39 -0.27 -30.22
N LYS A 182 8.49 -0.49 -29.51
CA LYS A 182 9.73 -1.02 -30.02
C LYS A 182 10.33 -1.95 -28.97
N ASP A 183 10.64 -3.18 -29.39
CA ASP A 183 11.26 -4.22 -28.57
C ASP A 183 10.50 -4.52 -27.26
N GLY A 184 9.19 -4.25 -27.21
CA GLY A 184 8.33 -4.43 -26.04
C GLY A 184 8.57 -3.43 -24.91
N LYS A 185 9.27 -2.31 -25.14
CA LYS A 185 9.77 -1.42 -24.07
C LYS A 185 8.85 -0.25 -23.73
N PHE A 186 9.12 0.35 -22.57
CA PHE A 186 8.65 1.68 -22.20
C PHE A 186 9.44 2.79 -22.91
N LYS A 187 8.82 3.95 -23.07
CA LYS A 187 9.51 5.19 -23.44
C LYS A 187 10.37 5.66 -22.27
N THR A 188 11.65 5.91 -22.54
CA THR A 188 12.62 6.38 -21.55
C THR A 188 13.53 7.45 -22.16
N GLN A 189 14.21 8.20 -21.30
CA GLN A 189 15.25 9.16 -21.63
C GLN A 189 16.46 8.91 -20.75
N LYS A 190 17.62 9.37 -21.21
CA LYS A 190 18.84 9.35 -20.43
C LYS A 190 19.12 10.72 -19.83
N LEU A 191 19.35 10.77 -18.53
CA LEU A 191 19.65 12.00 -17.80
C LEU A 191 20.97 11.84 -17.05
N LYS A 192 21.74 12.92 -16.98
CA LYS A 192 22.99 12.98 -16.22
C LYS A 192 22.71 13.35 -14.77
N ARG A 193 23.26 12.56 -13.86
CA ARG A 193 23.37 12.86 -12.43
C ARG A 193 24.29 14.04 -12.20
N LYS A 194 24.29 14.54 -10.96
CA LYS A 194 25.18 15.62 -10.52
C LYS A 194 26.67 15.24 -10.61
N ASP A 195 26.99 13.95 -10.48
CA ASP A 195 28.33 13.39 -10.64
C ASP A 195 28.70 13.05 -12.09
N GLY A 196 27.81 13.32 -13.05
CA GLY A 196 28.03 13.09 -14.48
C GLY A 196 27.67 11.69 -14.98
N VAL A 197 27.31 10.75 -14.09
CA VAL A 197 26.84 9.41 -14.50
C VAL A 197 25.48 9.51 -15.17
N GLU A 198 25.32 8.86 -16.32
CA GLU A 198 24.07 8.86 -17.08
C GLU A 198 23.23 7.63 -16.72
N GLU A 199 21.95 7.85 -16.39
CA GLU A 199 21.01 6.77 -16.09
C GLU A 199 19.69 6.93 -16.86
N GLU A 200 18.94 5.84 -16.98
CA GLU A 200 17.64 5.80 -17.68
C GLU A 200 16.49 6.24 -16.75
N TYR A 201 15.64 7.16 -17.23
CA TYR A 201 14.46 7.65 -16.51
C TYR A 201 13.24 7.70 -17.43
N PRO A 202 12.01 7.76 -16.88
CA PRO A 202 10.83 8.00 -17.69
C PRO A 202 10.87 9.37 -18.39
N LEU A 203 10.09 9.54 -19.46
CA LEU A 203 9.96 10.84 -20.12
C LEU A 203 9.32 11.88 -19.21
N PHE A 204 9.63 13.17 -19.43
CA PHE A 204 8.98 14.25 -18.70
C PHE A 204 7.52 14.38 -19.13
N TYR A 205 6.66 14.77 -18.19
CA TYR A 205 5.22 14.83 -18.40
C TYR A 205 4.76 16.13 -19.06
N TYR A 206 5.41 17.24 -18.75
CA TYR A 206 5.05 18.57 -19.25
C TYR A 206 5.93 18.98 -20.43
N ALA A 207 5.30 19.46 -21.51
CA ALA A 207 6.00 20.13 -22.60
C ALA A 207 6.27 21.61 -22.29
N ASP A 208 5.33 22.28 -21.62
CA ASP A 208 5.51 23.64 -21.08
C ASP A 208 5.12 23.64 -19.59
N PRO A 209 6.11 23.55 -18.68
CA PRO A 209 5.88 23.58 -17.24
C PRO A 209 5.37 24.92 -16.70
N GLU A 210 5.64 26.03 -17.38
CA GLU A 210 5.19 27.37 -16.96
C GLU A 210 3.68 27.52 -17.17
N GLN A 211 3.21 27.10 -18.34
CA GLN A 211 1.79 27.14 -18.70
C GLN A 211 1.04 25.89 -18.22
N GLY A 212 1.74 24.85 -17.77
CA GLY A 212 1.16 23.57 -17.38
C GLY A 212 0.63 22.76 -18.56
N ILE A 213 1.21 22.96 -19.75
CA ILE A 213 0.85 22.20 -20.96
C ILE A 213 1.52 20.83 -20.88
N ILE A 214 0.69 19.80 -20.83
CA ILE A 214 1.10 18.40 -20.87
C ILE A 214 1.68 18.10 -22.26
N ASP A 215 2.73 17.29 -22.32
CA ASP A 215 3.26 16.82 -23.61
C ASP A 215 2.14 16.09 -24.38
N PRO A 216 1.87 16.45 -25.66
CA PRO A 216 0.81 15.85 -26.46
C PRO A 216 0.80 14.32 -26.45
N GLN A 217 1.95 13.66 -26.30
CA GLN A 217 2.02 12.20 -26.25
C GLN A 217 1.42 11.58 -24.97
N PHE A 218 1.23 12.38 -23.92
CA PHE A 218 0.67 12.00 -22.63
C PHE A 218 -0.66 12.69 -22.32
N GLU A 219 -1.26 13.37 -23.31
CA GLU A 219 -2.55 14.02 -23.13
C GLU A 219 -3.65 12.99 -22.83
N GLY A 220 -4.25 13.09 -21.65
CA GLY A 220 -5.23 12.13 -21.15
C GLY A 220 -4.63 10.89 -20.48
N LEU A 221 -3.33 10.91 -20.15
CA LEU A 221 -2.71 9.88 -19.31
C LEU A 221 -3.36 9.87 -17.92
N HIS A 222 -3.54 11.03 -17.30
CA HIS A 222 -4.40 11.23 -16.13
C HIS A 222 -4.68 12.72 -15.94
N ALA A 223 -5.70 13.04 -15.15
CA ALA A 223 -5.90 14.42 -14.71
C ALA A 223 -4.83 14.78 -13.66
N PRO A 224 -4.04 15.86 -13.84
CA PRO A 224 -3.08 16.28 -12.83
C PRO A 224 -3.79 16.63 -11.51
N LEU A 225 -3.19 16.26 -10.39
CA LEU A 225 -3.71 16.60 -9.07
C LEU A 225 -3.72 18.13 -8.87
N ASN A 226 -4.64 18.63 -8.05
CA ASN A 226 -4.69 20.06 -7.74
C ASN A 226 -3.39 20.57 -7.09
N ASP A 227 -2.73 19.74 -6.27
CA ASP A 227 -1.46 20.10 -5.62
C ASP A 227 -0.30 20.10 -6.63
N GLU A 228 -0.34 19.22 -7.63
CA GLU A 228 0.62 19.20 -8.75
C GLU A 228 0.49 20.46 -9.61
N LYS A 229 -0.75 20.88 -9.92
CA LYS A 229 -1.02 22.12 -10.67
C LYS A 229 -0.47 23.36 -9.97
N ARG A 230 -0.37 23.36 -8.64
CA ARG A 230 0.17 24.48 -7.84
C ARG A 230 1.70 24.45 -7.70
N GLN A 231 2.38 23.39 -8.13
CA GLN A 231 3.83 23.32 -8.04
C GLN A 231 4.50 24.36 -8.94
N PRO A 232 5.68 24.88 -8.55
CA PRO A 232 6.45 25.81 -9.37
C PRO A 232 6.90 25.15 -10.68
N PRO A 233 7.14 25.95 -11.75
CA PRO A 233 7.60 25.44 -13.05
C PRO A 233 8.87 24.58 -12.96
N GLU A 234 9.79 24.92 -12.05
CA GLU A 234 11.01 24.15 -11.78
C GLU A 234 10.69 22.69 -11.44
N LYS A 235 9.84 22.44 -10.44
CA LYS A 235 9.42 21.08 -10.06
C LYS A 235 8.63 20.42 -11.18
N LYS A 236 7.68 21.12 -11.80
CA LYS A 236 6.88 20.61 -12.93
C LYS A 236 7.74 20.12 -14.09
N SER A 237 8.82 20.85 -14.41
CA SER A 237 9.75 20.51 -15.49
C SER A 237 10.45 19.17 -15.31
N LYS A 238 10.45 18.63 -14.08
CA LYS A 238 11.09 17.37 -13.72
C LYS A 238 10.10 16.25 -13.42
N LEU A 239 8.79 16.51 -13.47
CA LEU A 239 7.78 15.47 -13.28
C LEU A 239 7.78 14.50 -14.46
N PHE A 240 7.68 13.23 -14.15
CA PHE A 240 7.76 12.14 -15.12
C PHE A 240 6.36 11.67 -15.53
N ALA A 241 6.21 11.23 -16.79
CA ALA A 241 5.01 10.54 -17.23
C ALA A 241 5.00 9.11 -16.65
N MET A 242 4.02 8.82 -15.79
CA MET A 242 3.91 7.55 -15.05
C MET A 242 2.50 6.99 -15.10
N GLY A 243 2.31 5.75 -14.63
CA GLY A 243 1.04 5.02 -14.78
C GLY A 243 -0.17 5.66 -14.10
N VAL A 244 0.02 6.43 -13.02
CA VAL A 244 -1.08 7.02 -12.24
C VAL A 244 -0.74 8.43 -11.75
N GLU A 245 -1.78 9.20 -11.43
CA GLU A 245 -1.72 10.63 -11.09
C GLU A 245 -0.96 10.95 -9.80
N ARG A 246 -0.76 9.98 -8.91
CA ARG A 246 -0.04 10.16 -7.63
C ARG A 246 1.44 9.87 -7.74
N ALA A 247 1.90 9.39 -8.89
CA ALA A 247 3.20 8.75 -8.99
C ALA A 247 4.40 9.67 -8.78
N ASN A 248 4.22 10.98 -9.01
CA ASN A 248 5.25 11.99 -8.79
C ASN A 248 5.17 12.68 -7.42
N VAL A 249 4.19 12.34 -6.56
CA VAL A 249 3.99 13.06 -5.30
C VAL A 249 5.19 12.89 -4.37
N GLN A 250 5.72 11.67 -4.27
CA GLN A 250 6.69 11.29 -3.25
C GLN A 250 7.90 10.61 -3.89
N ILE A 251 9.12 10.99 -3.51
CA ILE A 251 10.37 10.56 -4.17
C ILE A 251 10.57 9.04 -4.21
N GLY A 252 10.10 8.33 -3.19
CA GLY A 252 10.15 6.87 -3.10
C GLY A 252 9.25 6.18 -4.13
N TYR A 253 8.08 6.75 -4.40
CA TYR A 253 7.22 6.30 -5.49
C TYR A 253 7.93 6.40 -6.86
N VAL A 254 8.62 7.52 -7.07
CA VAL A 254 9.38 7.82 -8.29
C VAL A 254 10.56 6.84 -8.43
N MET A 255 11.27 6.57 -7.34
CA MET A 255 12.34 5.54 -7.29
C MET A 255 11.80 4.17 -7.70
N LEU A 256 10.68 3.73 -7.13
CA LEU A 256 10.11 2.40 -7.39
C LEU A 256 9.56 2.27 -8.82
N ASN A 257 8.97 3.33 -9.37
CA ASN A 257 8.57 3.35 -10.79
C ASN A 257 9.75 3.29 -11.72
N THR A 258 10.78 4.10 -11.47
CA THR A 258 12.01 4.09 -12.27
C THR A 258 12.65 2.71 -12.24
N LEU A 259 12.73 2.08 -11.07
CA LEU A 259 13.21 0.71 -10.90
C LEU A 259 12.41 -0.30 -11.74
N CYS A 260 11.07 -0.25 -11.66
CA CYS A 260 10.21 -1.18 -12.38
C CYS A 260 10.27 -0.99 -13.90
N ILE A 261 10.35 0.26 -14.37
CA ILE A 261 10.48 0.57 -15.81
C ILE A 261 11.81 0.06 -16.35
N ARG A 262 12.92 0.25 -15.62
CA ARG A 262 14.23 -0.31 -15.98
C ARG A 262 14.20 -1.83 -16.00
N GLU A 263 13.62 -2.47 -14.98
CA GLU A 263 13.53 -3.93 -14.93
C GLU A 263 12.67 -4.48 -16.08
N HIS A 264 11.56 -3.83 -16.41
CA HIS A 264 10.73 -4.21 -17.55
C HIS A 264 11.53 -4.14 -18.86
N ASN A 265 12.21 -3.01 -19.13
CA ASN A 265 13.02 -2.86 -20.33
C ASN A 265 14.18 -3.88 -20.39
N ARG A 266 14.81 -4.18 -19.24
CA ARG A 266 15.85 -5.21 -19.11
C ARG A 266 15.29 -6.61 -19.41
N ILE A 267 14.11 -6.95 -18.92
CA ILE A 267 13.45 -8.23 -19.22
C ILE A 267 13.16 -8.31 -20.73
N CYS A 268 12.64 -7.24 -21.34
CA CYS A 268 12.42 -7.17 -22.78
C CYS A 268 13.71 -7.41 -23.57
N ASP A 269 14.86 -6.87 -23.14
CA ASP A 269 16.16 -7.13 -23.76
C ASP A 269 16.62 -8.59 -23.64
N VAL A 270 16.30 -9.28 -22.55
CA VAL A 270 16.59 -10.71 -22.39
C VAL A 270 15.67 -11.55 -23.28
N LEU A 271 14.38 -11.22 -23.30
CA LEU A 271 13.39 -11.92 -24.11
C LEU A 271 13.67 -11.76 -25.61
N SER A 272 13.93 -10.55 -26.09
CA SER A 272 14.17 -10.31 -27.52
C SER A 272 15.43 -11.00 -28.05
N LYS A 273 16.47 -11.15 -27.20
CA LYS A 273 17.67 -11.93 -27.53
C LYS A 273 17.41 -13.43 -27.56
N SER A 274 16.58 -13.92 -26.66
CA SER A 274 16.28 -15.35 -26.51
C SER A 274 15.22 -15.84 -27.52
N TYR A 275 14.34 -14.93 -27.94
CA TYR A 275 13.23 -15.17 -28.85
C TYR A 275 13.15 -14.07 -29.92
N PRO A 276 14.07 -14.07 -30.90
CA PRO A 276 14.15 -13.00 -31.92
C PRO A 276 12.91 -12.88 -32.81
N GLU A 277 12.07 -13.91 -32.86
CA GLU A 277 10.83 -13.95 -33.63
C GLU A 277 9.62 -13.32 -32.92
N TRP A 278 9.75 -12.94 -31.64
CA TRP A 278 8.65 -12.31 -30.90
C TRP A 278 8.48 -10.85 -31.27
N ASP A 279 7.21 -10.45 -31.47
CA ASP A 279 6.86 -9.07 -31.74
C ASP A 279 6.83 -8.21 -30.47
N ASP A 280 6.69 -6.88 -30.66
CA ASP A 280 6.64 -5.91 -29.58
C ASP A 280 5.55 -6.22 -28.54
N GLU A 281 4.37 -6.65 -28.99
CA GLU A 281 3.25 -6.93 -28.09
C GLU A 281 3.54 -8.15 -27.21
N ARG A 282 4.05 -9.24 -27.78
CA ARG A 282 4.39 -10.44 -27.01
C ARG A 282 5.51 -10.17 -26.02
N LEU A 283 6.55 -9.44 -26.42
CA LEU A 283 7.64 -9.02 -25.52
C LEU A 283 7.10 -8.20 -24.34
N PHE A 284 6.30 -7.18 -24.62
CA PHE A 284 5.71 -6.30 -23.60
C PHE A 284 4.83 -7.07 -22.61
N GLN A 285 3.89 -7.89 -23.09
CA GLN A 285 2.99 -8.64 -22.20
C GLN A 285 3.72 -9.69 -21.37
N THR A 286 4.70 -10.38 -21.96
CA THR A 286 5.49 -11.38 -21.23
C THR A 286 6.35 -10.71 -20.15
N ALA A 287 7.01 -9.59 -20.47
CA ALA A 287 7.78 -8.82 -19.50
C ALA A 287 6.91 -8.25 -18.37
N ARG A 288 5.70 -7.76 -18.68
CA ARG A 288 4.72 -7.35 -17.68
C ARG A 288 4.35 -8.49 -16.73
N ASN A 289 4.03 -9.66 -17.26
CA ASN A 289 3.67 -10.83 -16.47
C ASN A 289 4.83 -11.28 -15.54
N ILE A 290 6.06 -11.30 -16.06
CA ILE A 290 7.26 -11.62 -15.29
C ILE A 290 7.43 -10.62 -14.12
N LEU A 291 7.39 -9.32 -14.40
CA LEU A 291 7.59 -8.30 -13.37
C LEU A 291 6.49 -8.33 -12.31
N MET A 292 5.23 -8.54 -12.72
CA MET A 292 4.11 -8.69 -11.77
C MET A 292 4.34 -9.85 -10.81
N VAL A 293 4.78 -11.01 -11.29
CA VAL A 293 5.09 -12.17 -10.43
C VAL A 293 6.27 -11.88 -9.50
N ILE A 294 7.32 -11.21 -9.98
CA ILE A 294 8.44 -10.79 -9.14
C ILE A 294 7.94 -9.91 -7.97
N VAL A 295 7.12 -8.90 -8.27
CA VAL A 295 6.58 -8.00 -7.24
C VAL A 295 5.66 -8.76 -6.28
N LEU A 296 4.80 -9.66 -6.77
CA LEU A 296 3.96 -10.52 -5.92
C LEU A 296 4.80 -11.40 -4.97
N ASN A 297 5.91 -11.97 -5.44
CA ASN A 297 6.81 -12.75 -4.59
C ASN A 297 7.45 -11.87 -3.50
N ILE A 298 7.94 -10.67 -3.86
CA ILE A 298 8.50 -9.71 -2.90
C ILE A 298 7.44 -9.30 -1.86
N ILE A 299 6.20 -9.05 -2.29
CA ILE A 299 5.08 -8.74 -1.39
C ILE A 299 4.91 -9.88 -0.37
N MET A 300 4.81 -11.11 -0.85
CA MET A 300 4.51 -12.27 0.01
C MET A 300 5.66 -12.68 0.92
N GLU A 301 6.90 -12.62 0.44
CA GLU A 301 8.06 -13.21 1.11
C GLU A 301 8.92 -12.19 1.89
N GLU A 302 8.97 -10.93 1.44
CA GLU A 302 9.79 -9.87 2.06
C GLU A 302 8.92 -8.87 2.83
N TYR A 303 7.94 -8.27 2.16
CA TYR A 303 7.09 -7.23 2.76
C TYR A 303 6.18 -7.77 3.87
N ILE A 304 5.44 -8.86 3.64
CA ILE A 304 4.60 -9.48 4.67
C ILE A 304 5.42 -9.98 5.85
N PHE A 305 6.62 -10.51 5.59
CA PHE A 305 7.53 -10.92 6.65
C PHE A 305 7.98 -9.71 7.49
N HIS A 306 8.27 -8.58 6.85
CA HIS A 306 8.64 -7.34 7.55
C HIS A 306 7.53 -6.78 8.45
N ILE A 307 6.28 -6.72 7.97
CA ILE A 307 5.21 -6.11 8.79
C ILE A 307 4.81 -6.98 9.98
N THR A 308 4.97 -8.30 9.88
CA THR A 308 4.59 -9.25 10.92
C THR A 308 5.74 -9.57 11.88
N PRO A 309 5.44 -10.00 13.13
CA PRO A 309 6.47 -10.44 14.08
C PRO A 309 6.83 -11.93 13.94
N TYR A 310 6.38 -12.60 12.88
CA TYR A 310 6.39 -14.06 12.79
C TYR A 310 7.75 -14.61 12.32
N ASN A 311 8.14 -15.77 12.85
CA ASN A 311 9.30 -16.53 12.40
C ASN A 311 8.98 -17.43 11.20
N PHE A 312 7.71 -17.78 11.00
CA PHE A 312 7.25 -18.51 9.82
C PHE A 312 7.17 -17.55 8.63
N ARG A 313 7.83 -17.89 7.51
CA ARG A 313 7.83 -17.10 6.29
C ARG A 313 6.74 -17.61 5.36
N PHE A 314 5.70 -16.80 5.20
CA PHE A 314 4.65 -17.08 4.23
C PHE A 314 5.21 -16.93 2.80
N PHE A 315 4.65 -17.70 1.88
CA PHE A 315 4.99 -17.64 0.46
C PHE A 315 3.76 -17.95 -0.39
N ALA A 316 3.79 -17.53 -1.65
CA ALA A 316 2.75 -17.84 -2.61
C ALA A 316 2.82 -19.32 -3.03
N ASP A 317 1.73 -20.06 -2.82
CA ASP A 317 1.59 -21.45 -3.29
C ASP A 317 0.39 -21.53 -4.27
N PRO A 318 0.64 -21.42 -5.59
CA PRO A 318 -0.38 -21.48 -6.64
C PRO A 318 -1.37 -22.64 -6.56
N GLU A 319 -0.93 -23.81 -6.08
CA GLU A 319 -1.73 -25.04 -6.11
C GLU A 319 -2.56 -25.22 -4.84
N ALA A 320 -2.11 -24.65 -3.72
CA ALA A 320 -2.64 -24.96 -2.41
C ALA A 320 -4.10 -24.54 -2.19
N PHE A 321 -4.56 -23.48 -2.86
CA PHE A 321 -5.76 -22.75 -2.43
C PHE A 321 -6.97 -22.80 -3.38
N THR A 322 -6.83 -23.41 -4.56
CA THR A 322 -7.87 -23.39 -5.61
C THR A 322 -9.23 -23.99 -5.21
N LYS A 323 -9.28 -24.75 -4.11
CA LYS A 323 -10.50 -25.37 -3.56
C LYS A 323 -11.07 -24.67 -2.33
N GLU A 324 -10.40 -23.62 -1.84
CA GLU A 324 -10.85 -22.90 -0.65
C GLU A 324 -12.04 -21.99 -0.99
N SER A 325 -12.98 -21.80 -0.05
CA SER A 325 -14.16 -20.96 -0.33
C SER A 325 -13.82 -19.47 -0.46
N TRP A 326 -12.72 -19.02 0.16
CA TRP A 326 -12.20 -17.67 0.01
C TRP A 326 -11.47 -17.43 -1.32
N TYR A 327 -11.16 -18.49 -2.08
CA TYR A 327 -10.49 -18.36 -3.39
C TYR A 327 -11.48 -17.84 -4.44
N ARG A 328 -11.70 -16.53 -4.42
CA ARG A 328 -12.67 -15.79 -5.22
C ARG A 328 -12.08 -14.46 -5.65
N GLU A 329 -12.59 -13.92 -6.76
CA GLU A 329 -12.10 -12.65 -7.29
C GLU A 329 -12.18 -11.54 -6.24
N ASN A 330 -11.17 -10.67 -6.26
CA ASN A 330 -11.02 -9.60 -5.29
C ASN A 330 -12.02 -8.45 -5.53
N TRP A 331 -12.44 -7.85 -4.42
CA TRP A 331 -13.17 -6.59 -4.36
C TRP A 331 -12.79 -5.93 -3.03
N MET A 332 -12.09 -4.78 -3.09
CA MET A 332 -11.58 -4.16 -1.87
C MET A 332 -12.71 -3.61 -1.01
N ALA A 333 -12.57 -3.87 0.28
CA ALA A 333 -13.38 -3.27 1.32
C ALA A 333 -12.83 -1.90 1.73
N ILE A 334 -13.69 -0.98 2.16
CA ILE A 334 -13.26 0.32 2.67
C ILE A 334 -12.37 0.16 3.92
N GLU A 335 -12.63 -0.84 4.76
CA GLU A 335 -11.84 -1.20 5.92
C GLU A 335 -10.39 -1.52 5.55
N PHE A 336 -10.19 -2.19 4.40
CA PHE A 336 -8.87 -2.47 3.86
C PHE A 336 -8.12 -1.17 3.47
N SER A 337 -8.84 -0.15 3.01
CA SER A 337 -8.25 1.18 2.82
C SER A 337 -7.82 1.82 4.15
N PHE A 338 -8.59 1.64 5.22
CA PHE A 338 -8.32 2.29 6.51
C PHE A 338 -7.09 1.73 7.21
N VAL A 339 -6.85 0.43 7.08
CA VAL A 339 -5.67 -0.23 7.67
C VAL A 339 -4.37 0.07 6.95
N TYR A 340 -4.39 0.76 5.79
CA TYR A 340 -3.20 1.12 5.01
C TYR A 340 -2.85 2.62 5.05
N ARG A 341 -3.52 3.40 5.89
CA ARG A 341 -3.33 4.85 6.03
C ARG A 341 -2.21 5.18 7.01
N TRP A 342 -0.99 4.78 6.68
CA TRP A 342 0.19 4.86 7.55
C TRP A 342 0.92 6.21 7.43
N HIS A 343 0.18 7.31 7.49
CA HIS A 343 0.78 8.65 7.32
C HIS A 343 1.76 9.00 8.45
N SER A 344 1.57 8.43 9.64
CA SER A 344 2.52 8.50 10.76
C SER A 344 3.79 7.66 10.57
N ALA A 345 3.97 6.96 9.45
CA ALA A 345 5.18 6.20 9.14
C ALA A 345 6.29 7.03 8.45
N ILE A 346 5.97 8.26 8.02
CA ILE A 346 6.95 9.20 7.46
C ILE A 346 7.38 10.24 8.50
N PRO A 347 8.68 10.61 8.56
CA PRO A 347 9.16 11.68 9.41
C PRO A 347 8.83 13.08 8.83
N GLU A 348 9.00 14.13 9.64
CA GLU A 348 8.94 15.52 9.16
C GLU A 348 10.18 15.90 8.35
N THR A 349 11.33 15.34 8.72
CA THR A 349 12.61 15.56 8.07
C THR A 349 13.31 14.23 7.83
N PHE A 350 14.17 14.19 6.82
CA PHE A 350 14.97 13.02 6.45
C PHE A 350 16.35 13.49 6.00
N ILE A 351 17.32 12.59 5.94
CA ILE A 351 18.67 12.90 5.46
C ILE A 351 18.74 12.69 3.96
N TYR A 352 19.20 13.71 3.23
CA TYR A 352 19.54 13.66 1.81
C TYR A 352 20.89 14.31 1.58
N ASP A 353 21.81 13.58 0.98
CA ASP A 353 23.19 14.03 0.69
C ASP A 353 23.91 14.54 1.96
N GLY A 354 23.74 13.79 3.05
CA GLY A 354 24.32 14.12 4.36
C GLY A 354 23.70 15.34 5.06
N LYS A 355 22.62 15.93 4.52
CA LYS A 355 21.94 17.09 5.10
C LYS A 355 20.51 16.76 5.46
N GLU A 356 20.04 17.31 6.57
CA GLU A 356 18.63 17.25 6.92
C GLU A 356 17.81 18.04 5.90
N GLN A 357 16.72 17.43 5.42
CA GLN A 357 15.77 17.99 4.46
C GLN A 357 14.35 17.80 4.96
N SER A 358 13.48 18.75 4.61
CA SER A 358 12.04 18.68 4.87
C SER A 358 11.40 17.60 3.99
N MET A 359 10.61 16.71 4.59
CA MET A 359 9.82 15.72 3.86
C MET A 359 8.84 16.42 2.91
N TYR A 360 8.23 17.53 3.33
CA TYR A 360 7.32 18.31 2.51
C TYR A 360 8.00 18.89 1.27
N ASP A 361 9.23 19.40 1.41
CA ASP A 361 9.94 20.01 0.29
C ASP A 361 10.41 18.98 -0.74
N SER A 362 10.57 17.72 -0.32
CA SER A 362 10.86 16.60 -1.22
C SER A 362 9.67 16.21 -2.10
N LEU A 363 8.44 16.58 -1.73
CA LEU A 363 7.26 16.23 -2.53
C LEU A 363 7.33 16.93 -3.90
N TRP A 364 6.96 16.20 -4.96
CA TRP A 364 7.08 16.63 -6.36
C TRP A 364 8.51 17.03 -6.79
N ASN A 365 9.55 16.66 -6.03
CA ASN A 365 10.93 17.05 -6.31
C ASN A 365 11.73 15.89 -6.93
N ASN A 366 11.39 15.52 -8.16
CA ASN A 366 12.08 14.47 -8.90
C ASN A 366 13.55 14.79 -9.19
N GLN A 367 13.96 16.06 -9.10
CA GLN A 367 15.35 16.47 -9.24
C GLN A 367 16.25 15.78 -8.21
N MET A 368 15.75 15.51 -7.00
CA MET A 368 16.51 14.80 -5.96
C MET A 368 16.92 13.38 -6.41
N LEU A 369 16.03 12.68 -7.12
CA LEU A 369 16.35 11.38 -7.72
C LEU A 369 17.35 11.52 -8.86
N ILE A 370 17.14 12.49 -9.75
CA ILE A 370 18.02 12.70 -10.92
C ILE A 370 19.44 13.04 -10.47
N ASP A 371 19.59 13.93 -9.49
CA ASP A 371 20.89 14.38 -8.99
C ASP A 371 21.70 13.25 -8.35
N LYS A 372 21.04 12.45 -7.51
CA LYS A 372 21.70 11.41 -6.70
C LYS A 372 21.82 10.06 -7.41
N GLY A 373 20.89 9.73 -8.31
CA GLY A 373 20.78 8.42 -8.94
C GLY A 373 20.00 7.41 -8.10
N LEU A 374 19.44 6.40 -8.77
CA LEU A 374 18.49 5.46 -8.17
C LEU A 374 19.11 4.62 -7.04
N GLY A 375 20.27 4.02 -7.28
CA GLY A 375 20.91 3.11 -6.30
C GLY A 375 21.31 3.83 -5.02
N ALA A 376 21.97 4.97 -5.15
CA ALA A 376 22.45 5.75 -4.02
C ALA A 376 21.31 6.37 -3.19
N LEU A 377 20.22 6.83 -3.83
CA LEU A 377 19.06 7.34 -3.09
C LEU A 377 18.28 6.22 -2.39
N MET A 378 18.14 5.05 -3.00
CA MET A 378 17.53 3.88 -2.36
C MET A 378 18.32 3.45 -1.11
N GLU A 379 19.65 3.38 -1.19
CA GLU A 379 20.50 3.03 -0.05
C GLU A 379 20.44 4.08 1.07
N GLU A 380 20.53 5.38 0.75
CA GLU A 380 20.41 6.46 1.75
C GLU A 380 19.02 6.46 2.41
N THR A 381 17.97 6.13 1.65
CA THR A 381 16.62 5.95 2.20
C THR A 381 16.57 4.74 3.15
N CYS A 382 17.30 3.67 2.85
CA CYS A 382 17.36 2.48 3.70
C CYS A 382 18.26 2.67 4.94
N SER A 383 19.23 3.58 4.91
CA SER A 383 20.12 3.82 6.05
C SER A 383 19.51 4.65 7.17
N GLN A 384 18.23 5.04 7.04
CA GLN A 384 17.53 5.87 8.01
C GLN A 384 16.15 5.31 8.34
N PRO A 385 15.65 5.52 9.58
CA PRO A 385 14.38 4.98 10.03
C PRO A 385 13.19 5.75 9.43
N GLY A 386 12.11 5.03 9.18
CA GLY A 386 10.77 5.62 9.15
C GLY A 386 10.31 5.95 10.57
N THR A 387 9.03 6.25 10.75
CA THR A 387 8.46 6.58 12.06
C THR A 387 7.45 5.52 12.53
N ARG A 388 7.22 5.48 13.84
CA ARG A 388 6.27 4.55 14.45
C ARG A 388 4.85 4.86 13.98
N ILE A 389 4.19 3.89 13.36
CA ILE A 389 2.78 3.99 13.00
C ILE A 389 1.93 4.02 14.27
N GLY A 390 1.11 5.04 14.43
CA GLY A 390 0.19 5.14 15.57
C GLY A 390 -0.20 6.58 15.91
N LEU A 391 -0.91 6.73 17.03
CA LEU A 391 -1.25 8.03 17.59
C LEU A 391 -0.01 8.85 17.97
N PHE A 392 -0.21 10.16 17.98
CA PHE A 392 0.74 11.19 18.42
C PHE A 392 2.08 11.22 17.67
N ASN A 393 2.07 10.90 16.38
CA ASN A 393 3.31 10.81 15.60
C ASN A 393 3.21 11.26 14.14
N THR A 394 2.04 11.74 13.69
CA THR A 394 1.87 12.18 12.30
C THR A 394 2.58 13.54 12.11
N PRO A 395 3.38 13.72 11.04
CA PRO A 395 3.97 15.02 10.71
C PRO A 395 2.88 16.06 10.42
N ASP A 396 3.02 17.31 10.88
CA ASP A 396 1.96 18.34 10.75
C ASP A 396 2.39 19.57 9.94
N PHE A 397 3.04 19.36 8.79
CA PHE A 397 3.45 20.45 7.93
C PHE A 397 2.26 21.13 7.24
N LYS A 398 2.41 22.43 6.96
CA LYS A 398 1.40 23.24 6.26
C LYS A 398 1.39 22.91 4.76
N ILE A 399 0.21 22.68 4.18
CA ILE A 399 0.07 22.47 2.75
C ILE A 399 -0.02 23.83 2.05
N ALA A 400 0.95 24.14 1.20
CA ALA A 400 1.08 25.43 0.53
C ALA A 400 -0.18 25.77 -0.30
N GLY A 401 -0.60 27.03 -0.21
CA GLY A 401 -1.78 27.52 -0.92
C GLY A 401 -3.12 27.03 -0.36
N THR A 402 -3.14 26.42 0.83
CA THR A 402 -4.38 25.94 1.47
C THR A 402 -4.45 26.33 2.95
N PRO A 403 -5.65 26.34 3.57
CA PRO A 403 -5.77 26.50 5.01
C PRO A 403 -5.41 25.22 5.78
N TYR A 404 -5.16 24.10 5.11
CA TYR A 404 -5.01 22.78 5.72
C TYR A 404 -3.55 22.43 6.03
N THR A 405 -3.38 21.55 7.00
CA THR A 405 -2.15 20.85 7.35
C THR A 405 -2.16 19.42 6.83
N PHE A 406 -1.03 18.72 6.92
CA PHE A 406 -0.97 17.30 6.54
C PHE A 406 -1.94 16.45 7.35
N ILE A 407 -2.08 16.67 8.65
CA ILE A 407 -3.06 15.95 9.49
C ILE A 407 -4.49 16.20 9.03
N ASP A 408 -4.82 17.43 8.59
CA ASP A 408 -6.15 17.73 8.06
C ASP A 408 -6.44 16.96 6.76
N ALA A 409 -5.46 16.92 5.86
CA ALA A 409 -5.58 16.28 4.55
C ALA A 409 -5.54 14.74 4.60
N THR A 410 -5.00 14.17 5.68
CA THR A 410 -4.80 12.73 5.83
C THR A 410 -5.67 12.15 6.95
N GLU A 411 -5.31 12.37 8.20
CA GLU A 411 -5.95 11.74 9.37
C GLU A 411 -7.40 12.21 9.53
N LEU A 412 -7.65 13.52 9.56
CA LEU A 412 -9.02 14.03 9.68
C LEU A 412 -9.87 13.74 8.46
N ALA A 413 -9.28 13.75 7.27
CA ALA A 413 -9.96 13.31 6.06
C ALA A 413 -10.38 11.82 6.14
N SER A 414 -9.60 10.99 6.84
CA SER A 414 -9.88 9.57 7.04
C SER A 414 -10.96 9.35 8.10
N VAL A 415 -10.90 10.07 9.22
CA VAL A 415 -11.97 10.10 10.24
C VAL A 415 -13.29 10.55 9.60
N LYS A 416 -13.28 11.66 8.86
CA LYS A 416 -14.46 12.18 8.14
C LYS A 416 -15.01 11.16 7.15
N LEU A 417 -14.14 10.50 6.38
CA LEU A 417 -14.56 9.45 5.45
C LEU A 417 -15.21 8.27 6.19
N GLY A 418 -14.69 7.89 7.36
CA GLY A 418 -15.26 6.81 8.17
C GLY A 418 -16.67 7.12 8.64
N ARG A 419 -16.90 8.37 9.08
CA ARG A 419 -18.24 8.86 9.45
C ARG A 419 -19.20 8.91 8.26
N GLN A 420 -18.73 9.41 7.11
CA GLN A 420 -19.52 9.46 5.87
C GLN A 420 -19.89 8.06 5.36
N ALA A 421 -18.97 7.10 5.48
CA ALA A 421 -19.18 5.70 5.16
C ALA A 421 -19.95 4.94 6.26
N GLN A 422 -20.35 5.61 7.33
CA GLN A 422 -21.06 5.06 8.48
C GLN A 422 -20.38 3.76 8.98
N LEU A 423 -19.06 3.80 9.20
CA LEU A 423 -18.35 2.63 9.73
C LEU A 423 -18.78 2.35 11.17
N ALA A 424 -18.89 1.08 11.52
CA ALA A 424 -19.18 0.63 12.89
C ALA A 424 -18.03 1.00 13.87
N SER A 425 -18.25 0.77 15.16
CA SER A 425 -17.24 1.07 16.18
C SER A 425 -16.00 0.18 16.03
N TYR A 426 -14.87 0.63 16.57
CA TYR A 426 -13.65 -0.17 16.68
C TYR A 426 -13.90 -1.54 17.33
N ASN A 427 -14.74 -1.60 18.36
CA ASN A 427 -15.07 -2.86 19.03
C ASN A 427 -15.90 -3.82 18.16
N ASP A 428 -16.76 -3.31 17.27
CA ASP A 428 -17.50 -4.15 16.32
C ASP A 428 -16.55 -4.81 15.34
N TYR A 429 -15.53 -4.08 14.87
CA TYR A 429 -14.49 -4.65 14.01
C TYR A 429 -13.55 -5.62 14.75
N ARG A 430 -13.29 -5.41 16.05
CA ARG A 430 -12.59 -6.40 16.88
C ARG A 430 -13.35 -7.71 16.93
N GLU A 431 -14.64 -7.64 17.24
CA GLU A 431 -15.54 -8.80 17.34
C GLU A 431 -15.65 -9.52 16.00
N MET A 432 -15.87 -8.78 14.91
CA MET A 432 -15.86 -9.28 13.54
C MET A 432 -14.57 -10.08 13.24
N CYS A 433 -13.43 -9.57 13.70
CA CYS A 433 -12.11 -10.18 13.53
C CYS A 433 -11.78 -11.32 14.53
N GLY A 434 -12.75 -11.73 15.36
CA GLY A 434 -12.58 -12.80 16.35
C GLY A 434 -11.74 -12.39 17.57
N TYR A 435 -11.68 -11.10 17.88
CA TYR A 435 -11.17 -10.59 19.16
C TYR A 435 -12.34 -10.28 20.10
N PRO A 436 -12.18 -10.53 21.42
CA PRO A 436 -13.10 -9.96 22.40
C PRO A 436 -13.14 -8.42 22.29
N ARG A 437 -14.33 -7.85 22.48
CA ARG A 437 -14.51 -6.41 22.69
C ARG A 437 -13.66 -5.96 23.89
N VAL A 438 -12.97 -4.83 23.75
CA VAL A 438 -12.33 -4.19 24.90
C VAL A 438 -13.39 -3.53 25.79
N THR A 439 -13.10 -3.48 27.09
CA THR A 439 -13.96 -2.85 28.11
C THR A 439 -13.26 -1.74 28.88
N ASP A 440 -11.95 -1.56 28.67
CA ASP A 440 -11.15 -0.49 29.25
C ASP A 440 -10.09 0.01 28.26
N PHE A 441 -9.70 1.28 28.36
CA PHE A 441 -8.70 1.89 27.47
C PHE A 441 -7.30 1.26 27.63
N ASN A 442 -6.97 0.74 28.82
CA ASN A 442 -5.70 0.06 29.08
C ASN A 442 -5.59 -1.30 28.36
N GLN A 443 -6.67 -1.80 27.76
CA GLN A 443 -6.69 -3.00 26.91
C GLN A 443 -6.33 -2.68 25.45
N ILE A 444 -6.37 -1.40 25.08
CA ILE A 444 -5.98 -0.90 23.74
C ILE A 444 -4.50 -0.56 23.72
N THR A 445 -4.03 0.17 24.74
CA THR A 445 -2.64 0.66 24.81
C THR A 445 -2.11 0.74 26.24
N GLY A 446 -0.82 0.53 26.43
CA GLY A 446 -0.10 0.77 27.69
C GLY A 446 0.31 2.24 27.92
N ASP A 447 0.12 3.13 26.93
CA ASP A 447 0.38 4.57 27.04
C ASP A 447 -0.76 5.28 27.81
N GLU A 448 -0.48 5.67 29.04
CA GLU A 448 -1.44 6.36 29.92
C GLU A 448 -1.91 7.70 29.36
N TYR A 449 -1.07 8.41 28.60
CA TYR A 449 -1.49 9.65 27.96
C TYR A 449 -2.52 9.38 26.87
N ALA A 450 -2.30 8.34 26.06
CA ALA A 450 -3.27 7.90 25.07
C ALA A 450 -4.58 7.45 25.73
N GLN A 451 -4.52 6.65 26.79
CA GLN A 451 -5.69 6.21 27.55
C GLN A 451 -6.51 7.40 28.06
N GLN A 452 -5.85 8.40 28.68
CA GLN A 452 -6.50 9.60 29.17
C GLN A 452 -7.17 10.37 28.04
N LYS A 453 -6.47 10.62 26.92
CA LYS A 453 -7.01 11.37 25.79
C LYS A 453 -8.18 10.66 25.12
N LEU A 454 -8.10 9.35 24.94
CA LEU A 454 -9.20 8.55 24.41
C LEU A 454 -10.41 8.59 25.35
N LYS A 455 -10.20 8.50 26.67
CA LYS A 455 -11.27 8.63 27.66
C LYS A 455 -11.91 10.01 27.68
N GLU A 456 -11.11 11.08 27.59
CA GLU A 456 -11.59 12.46 27.51
C GLU A 456 -12.47 12.68 26.26
N LEU A 457 -12.09 12.10 25.12
CA LEU A 457 -12.78 12.31 23.84
C LEU A 457 -14.01 11.41 23.65
N TYR A 458 -13.90 10.13 24.01
CA TYR A 458 -14.93 9.13 23.70
C TYR A 458 -15.74 8.69 24.94
N GLY A 459 -15.22 8.89 26.15
CA GLY A 459 -15.85 8.46 27.41
C GLY A 459 -15.82 6.95 27.63
N HIS A 460 -16.21 6.15 26.63
CA HIS A 460 -16.26 4.69 26.66
C HIS A 460 -15.64 4.08 25.40
N VAL A 461 -15.03 2.90 25.53
CA VAL A 461 -14.31 2.22 24.44
C VAL A 461 -15.20 1.79 23.27
N ASP A 462 -16.49 1.52 23.51
CA ASP A 462 -17.46 1.23 22.44
C ASP A 462 -17.78 2.44 21.56
N LYS A 463 -17.38 3.66 21.95
CA LYS A 463 -17.56 4.87 21.13
C LYS A 463 -16.38 5.17 20.21
N ILE A 464 -15.29 4.40 20.31
CA ILE A 464 -14.08 4.65 19.52
C ILE A 464 -14.34 4.34 18.05
N GLU A 465 -14.06 5.30 17.18
CA GLU A 465 -14.13 5.15 15.74
C GLU A 465 -13.07 4.17 15.23
N LEU A 466 -13.38 3.36 14.20
CA LEU A 466 -12.43 2.37 13.66
C LEU A 466 -11.04 2.95 13.43
N PHE A 467 -10.95 4.08 12.71
CA PHE A 467 -9.66 4.69 12.35
C PHE A 467 -8.81 5.00 13.58
N VAL A 468 -9.41 5.60 14.61
CA VAL A 468 -8.70 5.94 15.86
C VAL A 468 -8.28 4.66 16.58
N GLY A 469 -9.18 3.68 16.71
CA GLY A 469 -8.90 2.43 17.39
C GLY A 469 -7.78 1.61 16.73
N LEU A 470 -7.71 1.58 15.39
CA LEU A 470 -6.65 0.90 14.65
C LEU A 470 -5.25 1.41 15.04
N TYR A 471 -5.08 2.72 15.16
CA TYR A 471 -3.79 3.37 15.40
C TYR A 471 -3.53 3.67 16.89
N ALA A 472 -4.52 3.46 17.75
CA ALA A 472 -4.38 3.47 19.20
C ALA A 472 -3.78 2.18 19.75
N GLU A 473 -3.93 1.05 19.06
CA GLU A 473 -3.42 -0.24 19.53
C GLU A 473 -1.89 -0.28 19.66
N ASP A 474 -1.40 -0.89 20.74
CA ASP A 474 0.04 -1.14 20.88
C ASP A 474 0.56 -2.10 19.82
N VAL A 475 1.70 -1.74 19.24
CA VAL A 475 2.46 -2.58 18.31
C VAL A 475 3.20 -3.66 19.09
N ARG A 476 3.11 -4.92 18.65
CA ARG A 476 3.87 -6.03 19.26
C ARG A 476 5.36 -5.87 18.98
N LYS A 477 6.20 -6.36 19.90
CA LYS A 477 7.64 -6.46 19.67
C LYS A 477 7.92 -7.14 18.32
N ASN A 478 8.84 -6.57 17.54
CA ASN A 478 9.21 -7.03 16.21
C ASN A 478 8.08 -6.97 15.15
N SER A 479 7.03 -6.19 15.34
CA SER A 479 6.03 -5.91 14.30
C SER A 479 6.13 -4.45 13.86
N ALA A 480 5.78 -4.16 12.61
CA ALA A 480 5.68 -2.78 12.13
C ALA A 480 4.29 -2.16 12.39
N ILE A 481 3.27 -3.00 12.67
CA ILE A 481 1.86 -2.60 12.65
C ILE A 481 1.06 -3.18 13.83
N PRO A 482 -0.06 -2.54 14.23
CA PRO A 482 -0.90 -3.05 15.31
C PRO A 482 -1.65 -4.37 15.00
N PRO A 483 -2.07 -5.14 16.03
CA PRO A 483 -2.72 -6.45 15.84
C PRO A 483 -4.00 -6.46 14.98
N LEU A 484 -4.91 -5.50 15.13
CA LEU A 484 -6.13 -5.44 14.34
C LEU A 484 -5.84 -5.04 12.89
N VAL A 485 -4.90 -4.10 12.68
CA VAL A 485 -4.37 -3.74 11.36
C VAL A 485 -3.81 -4.99 10.67
N ALA A 486 -2.93 -5.74 11.36
CA ALA A 486 -2.35 -6.98 10.84
C ALA A 486 -3.39 -8.06 10.53
N ARG A 487 -4.48 -8.13 11.32
CA ARG A 487 -5.57 -9.09 11.11
C ARG A 487 -6.31 -8.81 9.81
N ILE A 488 -6.76 -7.59 9.60
CA ILE A 488 -7.51 -7.20 8.40
C ILE A 488 -6.61 -7.31 7.16
N ILE A 489 -5.35 -6.85 7.25
CA ILE A 489 -4.37 -7.03 6.17
C ILE A 489 -4.15 -8.50 5.84
N GLY A 490 -3.98 -9.36 6.85
CA GLY A 490 -3.82 -10.79 6.63
C GLY A 490 -5.03 -11.42 5.93
N ILE A 491 -6.23 -10.89 6.09
CA ILE A 491 -7.43 -11.44 5.45
C ILE A 491 -7.54 -10.95 4.01
N ASP A 492 -7.49 -9.63 3.80
CA ASP A 492 -7.71 -9.04 2.48
C ASP A 492 -6.49 -9.14 1.56
N ALA A 493 -5.27 -8.93 2.07
CA ALA A 493 -4.07 -8.94 1.23
C ALA A 493 -3.72 -10.35 0.74
N PHE A 494 -3.81 -11.38 1.60
CA PHE A 494 -3.57 -12.76 1.15
C PHE A 494 -4.65 -13.24 0.20
N SER A 495 -5.93 -12.97 0.49
CA SER A 495 -7.01 -13.36 -0.41
C SER A 495 -6.96 -12.62 -1.74
N GLN A 496 -6.43 -11.40 -1.81
CA GLN A 496 -6.18 -10.68 -3.06
C GLN A 496 -4.98 -11.23 -3.83
N ALA A 497 -3.82 -11.34 -3.18
CA ALA A 497 -2.57 -11.75 -3.83
C ALA A 497 -2.66 -13.16 -4.38
N LEU A 498 -3.16 -14.11 -3.58
CA LEU A 498 -3.21 -15.53 -3.94
C LEU A 498 -4.26 -15.85 -5.00
N THR A 499 -5.24 -14.98 -5.23
CA THR A 499 -6.24 -15.12 -6.30
C THR A 499 -5.83 -14.43 -7.60
N ASN A 500 -4.64 -13.82 -7.66
CA ASN A 500 -4.15 -13.21 -8.89
C ASN A 500 -4.08 -14.27 -10.00
N PRO A 501 -4.63 -14.02 -11.21
CA PRO A 501 -4.65 -15.01 -12.29
C PRO A 501 -3.27 -15.55 -12.67
N LEU A 502 -2.20 -14.75 -12.54
CA LEU A 502 -0.83 -15.17 -12.81
C LEU A 502 -0.34 -16.26 -11.87
N LEU A 503 -0.93 -16.38 -10.67
CA LEU A 503 -0.64 -17.43 -9.70
C LEU A 503 -1.59 -18.63 -9.82
N SER A 504 -2.44 -18.69 -10.84
CA SER A 504 -3.29 -19.86 -11.04
C SER A 504 -2.46 -21.04 -11.60
N PRO A 505 -2.74 -22.31 -11.24
CA PRO A 505 -1.90 -23.46 -11.63
C PRO A 505 -1.69 -23.66 -13.14
N LYS A 506 -2.64 -23.20 -13.97
CA LYS A 506 -2.55 -23.30 -15.44
C LYS A 506 -1.79 -22.15 -16.10
N VAL A 507 -1.54 -21.08 -15.36
CA VAL A 507 -0.84 -19.87 -15.84
C VAL A 507 0.54 -19.76 -15.20
N PHE A 508 0.70 -20.24 -13.96
CA PHE A 508 1.98 -20.18 -13.26
C PHE A 508 2.95 -21.27 -13.73
N ASN A 509 3.49 -21.14 -14.94
CA ASN A 509 4.38 -22.12 -15.55
C ASN A 509 5.38 -21.50 -16.55
N LYS A 510 6.36 -22.30 -16.95
CA LYS A 510 7.44 -21.89 -17.87
C LYS A 510 6.91 -21.46 -19.24
N GLU A 511 5.84 -22.08 -19.71
CA GLU A 511 5.24 -21.78 -21.01
C GLU A 511 4.64 -20.37 -21.06
N THR A 512 4.06 -19.91 -19.96
CA THR A 512 3.48 -18.57 -19.83
C THR A 512 4.55 -17.49 -19.73
N PHE A 513 5.61 -17.73 -18.96
CA PHE A 513 6.63 -16.72 -18.67
C PHE A 513 7.88 -16.83 -19.54
N SER A 514 7.95 -17.80 -20.45
CA SER A 514 9.18 -18.26 -21.10
C SER A 514 10.16 -18.95 -20.15
N GLU A 515 11.14 -19.67 -20.71
CA GLU A 515 12.17 -20.34 -19.92
C GLU A 515 13.07 -19.33 -19.18
N VAL A 516 13.57 -18.32 -19.89
CA VAL A 516 14.41 -17.26 -19.28
C VAL A 516 13.62 -16.41 -18.30
N GLY A 517 12.34 -16.12 -18.58
CA GLY A 517 11.49 -15.38 -17.66
C GLY A 517 11.19 -16.16 -16.38
N TRP A 518 11.01 -17.48 -16.49
CA TRP A 518 10.91 -18.36 -15.33
C TRP A 518 12.17 -18.32 -14.48
N GLU A 519 13.36 -18.39 -15.08
CA GLU A 519 14.63 -18.26 -14.34
C GLU A 519 14.75 -16.90 -13.64
N ILE A 520 14.35 -15.81 -14.30
CA ILE A 520 14.34 -14.47 -13.70
C ILE A 520 13.42 -14.46 -12.46
N ILE A 521 12.21 -15.02 -12.56
CA ILE A 521 11.27 -15.13 -11.42
C ILE A 521 11.89 -15.93 -10.29
N GLN A 522 12.47 -17.10 -10.58
CA GLN A 522 13.02 -17.99 -9.55
C GLN A 522 14.25 -17.39 -8.86
N ASN A 523 15.04 -16.58 -9.55
CA ASN A 523 16.28 -15.99 -9.04
C ASN A 523 16.12 -14.57 -8.45
N THR A 524 14.92 -14.00 -8.46
CA THR A 524 14.67 -12.68 -7.87
C THR A 524 13.91 -12.85 -6.55
N LYS A 525 14.58 -12.55 -5.44
CA LYS A 525 14.03 -12.80 -4.09
C LYS A 525 13.77 -11.54 -3.30
N THR A 526 14.53 -10.48 -3.55
CA THR A 526 14.49 -9.25 -2.76
C THR A 526 14.42 -7.99 -3.61
N VAL A 527 13.95 -6.89 -3.01
CA VAL A 527 14.08 -5.55 -3.61
C VAL A 527 15.55 -5.20 -3.88
N SER A 528 16.49 -5.65 -3.04
CA SER A 528 17.92 -5.45 -3.27
C SER A 528 18.41 -6.10 -4.57
N ASP A 529 17.92 -7.31 -4.89
CA ASP A 529 18.28 -7.96 -6.15
C ASP A 529 17.79 -7.16 -7.35
N LEU A 530 16.59 -6.56 -7.27
CA LEU A 530 16.06 -5.69 -8.32
C LEU A 530 16.90 -4.42 -8.47
N VAL A 531 17.26 -3.75 -7.38
CA VAL A 531 18.05 -2.52 -7.43
C VAL A 531 19.41 -2.80 -8.07
N ASN A 532 20.17 -3.77 -7.53
CA ASN A 532 21.55 -4.00 -7.95
C ASN A 532 21.72 -4.49 -9.40
N ARG A 533 20.64 -4.96 -10.06
CA ARG A 533 20.68 -5.32 -11.49
C ARG A 533 20.23 -4.20 -12.43
N ASN A 534 19.64 -3.13 -11.90
CA ASN A 534 19.03 -2.01 -12.66
C ASN A 534 19.71 -0.66 -12.41
N VAL A 535 20.89 -0.66 -11.80
CA VAL A 535 21.71 0.52 -11.54
C VAL A 535 23.12 0.30 -12.10
N PRO A 536 23.89 1.38 -12.37
CA PRO A 536 25.30 1.25 -12.71
C PRO A 536 26.05 0.39 -11.69
N PRO A 537 27.00 -0.47 -12.12
CA PRO A 537 27.75 -1.32 -11.21
C PRO A 537 28.41 -0.51 -10.08
N SER A 538 28.26 -0.98 -8.84
CA SER A 538 28.90 -0.44 -7.65
C SER A 538 29.62 -1.54 -6.87
N ASP A 539 30.71 -1.19 -6.19
CA ASP A 539 31.41 -2.04 -5.24
C ASP A 539 31.68 -1.25 -3.94
N PRO A 540 31.03 -1.59 -2.81
CA PRO A 540 30.07 -2.70 -2.65
C PRO A 540 28.72 -2.46 -3.37
N LYS A 541 27.96 -3.54 -3.54
CA LYS A 541 26.55 -3.49 -3.97
C LYS A 541 25.72 -2.68 -2.99
N TYR A 542 24.70 -1.97 -3.49
CA TYR A 542 23.79 -1.17 -2.67
C TYR A 542 23.00 -2.06 -1.70
N LYS A 543 22.98 -1.69 -0.43
CA LYS A 543 22.16 -2.34 0.60
C LYS A 543 20.76 -1.72 0.64
N VAL A 544 19.76 -2.49 0.25
CA VAL A 544 18.35 -2.06 0.19
C VAL A 544 17.49 -3.03 0.97
N SER A 545 16.76 -2.54 1.97
CA SER A 545 15.89 -3.36 2.82
C SER A 545 14.80 -2.53 3.49
N PHE A 546 13.70 -3.19 3.87
CA PHE A 546 12.69 -2.60 4.74
C PHE A 546 13.10 -2.58 6.22
N GLU A 547 14.07 -3.40 6.62
CA GLU A 547 14.51 -3.57 8.01
C GLU A 547 15.83 -2.80 8.26
N LEU A 548 15.91 -2.14 9.42
CA LEU A 548 17.06 -1.30 9.85
C LEU A 548 18.35 -2.10 10.05
#